data_AF-A0A9D7A407-F1
#
_entry.id   AF-A0A9D7A407-F1
#
_cell.length_a   1.000
_cell.length_b   1.000
_cell.length_c   1.000
_cell.angle_alpha   90.00
_cell.angle_beta   90.00
_cell.angle_gamma   90.00
#
_symmetry.space_group_name_H-M   'P 1'
#
loop_
_entity.id
_entity.type
_entity.pdbx_description
1 polymer ?
#
loop_
_entity_poly.entity_id
_entity_poly.type
_entity_poly.pdbx_seq_one_letter_code
_entity_poly.pdbx_strand_id
1 'polypeptide(L)'
;MKNAHAIVTQDLEYICENLKTEFAQMAGKRLLITGGAGFLGYYLVQAILHWNKHALPPQIIRVTVFDNYMRGVPDWLLKLENDPTLCLVKHNIIAPLPTEMADYAWIIHAAGIASPIYYRAHPIETMDANVNGLRNLLEYCRQQKMNGKPVEGFLFYSSSEIYGD
;
A
#
# COMPACT_ATOMS: atom_id res chain seq x y z
N MET A 1 -13.62 27.14 11.98
CA MET A 1 -12.39 26.49 11.48
C MET A 1 -12.70 25.00 11.32
N LYS A 2 -12.44 24.40 10.15
CA LYS A 2 -12.57 22.94 10.00
C LYS A 2 -11.45 22.27 10.83
N ASN A 3 -11.79 21.25 11.61
CA ASN A 3 -10.79 20.47 12.34
C ASN A 3 -10.13 19.43 11.42
N ALA A 4 -9.03 18.81 11.85
CA ALA A 4 -8.28 17.86 11.03
C ALA A 4 -9.13 16.68 10.54
N HIS A 5 -10.05 16.18 11.37
CA HIS A 5 -10.97 15.11 10.99
C HIS A 5 -11.87 15.51 9.82
N ALA A 6 -12.46 16.71 9.87
CA ALA A 6 -13.33 17.19 8.79
C ALA A 6 -12.59 17.35 7.45
N ILE A 7 -11.30 17.72 7.49
CA ILE A 7 -10.46 17.79 6.29
C ILE A 7 -10.22 16.39 5.72
N VAL A 8 -9.79 15.44 6.56
CA VAL A 8 -9.57 14.05 6.12
C VAL A 8 -10.83 13.45 5.52
N THR A 9 -11.99 13.61 6.16
CA THR A 9 -13.26 13.11 5.61
C THR A 9 -13.54 13.69 4.22
N GLN A 10 -13.41 15.01 4.05
CA GLN A 10 -13.62 15.68 2.77
C GLN A 10 -12.63 15.19 1.69
N ASP A 11 -11.37 14.97 2.05
CA ASP A 11 -10.36 14.45 1.13
C ASP A 11 -10.70 13.01 0.68
N LEU A 12 -11.16 12.16 1.61
CA LEU A 12 -11.54 10.78 1.30
C LEU A 12 -12.78 10.71 0.40
N GLU A 13 -13.76 11.58 0.64
CA GLU A 13 -14.92 11.76 -0.25
C GLU A 13 -14.45 12.16 -1.65
N TYR A 14 -13.60 13.19 -1.74
CA TYR A 14 -13.03 13.65 -3.01
C TYR A 14 -12.28 12.53 -3.75
N ILE A 15 -11.44 11.77 -3.05
CA ILE A 15 -10.69 10.65 -3.64
C ILE A 15 -11.65 9.58 -4.16
N CYS A 16 -12.64 9.17 -3.35
CA CYS A 16 -13.62 8.14 -3.75
C CYS A 16 -14.48 8.59 -4.93
N GLU A 17 -14.81 9.88 -5.00
CA GLU A 17 -15.59 10.44 -6.11
C GLU A 17 -14.80 10.49 -7.42
N ASN A 18 -13.51 10.80 -7.37
CA ASN A 18 -12.66 10.94 -8.56
C ASN A 18 -12.07 9.61 -9.03
N LEU A 19 -11.92 8.62 -8.15
CA LEU A 19 -11.36 7.30 -8.48
C LEU A 19 -12.42 6.18 -8.59
N LYS A 20 -13.68 6.53 -8.90
CA LYS A 20 -14.78 5.56 -9.00
C LYS A 20 -14.46 4.39 -9.93
N THR A 21 -13.79 4.67 -11.04
CA THR A 21 -13.42 3.67 -12.05
C THR A 21 -12.38 2.69 -11.48
N GLU A 22 -11.34 3.19 -10.84
CA GLU A 22 -10.25 2.42 -10.26
C GLU A 22 -10.76 1.55 -9.10
N PHE A 23 -11.58 2.11 -8.20
CA PHE A 23 -12.22 1.33 -7.14
C PHE A 23 -13.14 0.24 -7.72
N ALA A 24 -13.91 0.54 -8.76
CA ALA A 24 -14.74 -0.47 -9.43
C ALA A 24 -13.91 -1.60 -10.08
N GLN A 25 -12.73 -1.31 -10.62
CA GLN A 25 -11.81 -2.33 -11.16
C GLN A 25 -11.21 -3.22 -10.07
N MET A 26 -10.99 -2.66 -8.87
CA MET A 26 -10.49 -3.38 -7.70
C MET A 26 -11.59 -4.11 -6.91
N ALA A 27 -12.85 -3.78 -7.12
CA ALA A 27 -13.98 -4.29 -6.35
C ALA A 27 -14.00 -5.83 -6.29
N GLY A 28 -14.17 -6.37 -5.07
CA GLY A 28 -14.20 -7.81 -4.80
C GLY A 28 -12.84 -8.51 -4.84
N LYS A 29 -11.75 -7.76 -5.05
CA LYS A 29 -10.38 -8.31 -5.18
C LYS A 29 -9.52 -8.00 -3.96
N ARG A 30 -8.29 -8.51 -3.98
CA ARG A 30 -7.29 -8.30 -2.94
C ARG A 30 -6.26 -7.29 -3.41
N LEU A 31 -5.95 -6.32 -2.54
CA LEU A 31 -4.96 -5.27 -2.73
C LEU A 31 -3.85 -5.42 -1.69
N LEU A 32 -2.60 -5.48 -2.14
CA LEU A 32 -1.41 -5.37 -1.29
C LEU A 32 -0.86 -3.94 -1.33
N ILE A 33 -0.66 -3.33 -0.16
CA ILE A 33 0.01 -2.04 -0.02
C ILE A 33 1.27 -2.25 0.82
N THR A 34 2.45 -2.10 0.24
CA THR A 34 3.69 -2.08 1.03
C THR A 34 3.99 -0.65 1.46
N GLY A 35 4.47 -0.41 2.67
CA GLY A 35 4.71 0.95 3.20
C GLY A 35 3.43 1.67 3.58
N GLY A 36 2.33 0.93 3.78
CA GLY A 36 1.01 1.49 4.05
C GLY A 36 0.91 2.23 5.40
N ALA A 37 1.85 2.04 6.32
CA ALA A 37 1.89 2.80 7.57
C ALA A 37 2.55 4.19 7.41
N GLY A 38 3.11 4.49 6.23
CA GLY A 38 3.74 5.77 5.91
C GLY A 38 2.74 6.91 5.64
N PHE A 39 3.28 8.11 5.38
CA PHE A 39 2.47 9.32 5.16
C PHE A 39 1.50 9.23 3.97
N LEU A 40 1.96 8.80 2.79
CA LEU A 40 1.06 8.59 1.65
C LEU A 40 0.25 7.29 1.79
N GLY A 41 0.85 6.27 2.42
CA GLY A 41 0.18 5.02 2.77
C GLY A 41 -1.09 5.24 3.59
N TYR A 42 -1.08 6.22 4.50
CA TYR A 42 -2.25 6.65 5.27
C TYR A 42 -3.47 6.91 4.38
N TYR A 43 -3.35 7.77 3.37
CA TYR A 43 -4.48 8.10 2.50
C TYR A 43 -4.88 6.92 1.60
N LEU A 44 -3.92 6.11 1.13
CA LEU A 44 -4.23 4.92 0.32
C LEU A 44 -5.08 3.91 1.12
N VAL A 45 -4.66 3.60 2.34
CA VAL A 45 -5.38 2.66 3.22
C VAL A 45 -6.75 3.24 3.59
N GLN A 46 -6.79 4.48 4.07
CA GLN A 46 -8.02 5.15 4.49
C GLN A 46 -9.03 5.28 3.34
N ALA A 47 -8.59 5.57 2.11
CA ALA A 47 -9.48 5.73 0.97
C ALA A 47 -10.16 4.40 0.60
N ILE A 48 -9.42 3.29 0.58
CA ILE A 48 -10.01 1.96 0.30
C ILE A 48 -10.99 1.56 1.42
N LEU A 49 -10.63 1.77 2.68
CA LEU A 49 -11.53 1.45 3.80
C LEU A 49 -12.76 2.36 3.81
N HIS A 50 -12.61 3.63 3.47
CA HIS A 50 -13.71 4.57 3.33
C HIS A 50 -14.67 4.13 2.21
N TRP A 51 -14.13 3.75 1.05
CA TRP A 51 -14.93 3.21 -0.05
C TRP A 51 -15.65 1.90 0.36
N ASN A 52 -14.97 1.00 1.06
CA ASN A 52 -15.53 -0.26 1.56
C ASN A 52 -16.75 -0.06 2.47
N LYS A 53 -16.86 1.06 3.20
CA LYS A 53 -18.04 1.37 4.04
C LYS A 53 -19.33 1.49 3.24
N HIS A 54 -19.23 1.84 1.96
CA HIS A 54 -20.37 2.02 1.06
C HIS A 54 -20.51 0.89 0.04
N ALA A 55 -19.51 0.01 -0.06
CA ALA A 55 -19.51 -1.11 -1.00
C ALA A 55 -20.40 -2.26 -0.52
N LEU A 56 -21.05 -2.94 -1.47
CA LEU A 56 -21.78 -4.17 -1.18
C LEU A 56 -20.79 -5.29 -0.79
N PRO A 57 -21.20 -6.29 0.00
CA PRO A 57 -20.32 -7.40 0.41
C PRO A 57 -19.47 -8.05 -0.70
N PRO A 58 -19.99 -8.35 -1.92
CA PRO A 58 -19.18 -8.92 -2.99
C PRO A 58 -18.19 -7.93 -3.62
N GLN A 59 -18.33 -6.63 -3.37
CA GLN A 59 -17.49 -5.57 -3.91
C GLN A 59 -16.36 -5.16 -2.96
N ILE A 60 -16.37 -5.63 -1.70
CA ILE A 60 -15.35 -5.28 -0.71
C ILE A 60 -13.95 -5.59 -1.22
N ILE A 61 -13.08 -4.58 -1.21
CA ILE A 61 -11.67 -4.72 -1.51
C ILE A 61 -10.96 -5.17 -0.23
N ARG A 62 -10.33 -6.33 -0.25
CA ARG A 62 -9.56 -6.83 0.90
C ARG A 62 -8.15 -6.27 0.85
N VAL A 63 -7.80 -5.45 1.82
CA VAL A 63 -6.51 -4.75 1.88
C VAL A 63 -5.55 -5.51 2.78
N THR A 64 -4.34 -5.74 2.31
CA THR A 64 -3.21 -6.15 3.16
C THR A 64 -2.15 -5.08 3.15
N VAL A 65 -1.68 -4.69 4.34
CA VAL A 65 -0.56 -3.75 4.49
C VAL A 65 0.68 -4.51 4.94
N PHE A 66 1.75 -4.39 4.17
CA PHE A 66 3.08 -4.85 4.56
C PHE A 66 3.92 -3.64 4.99
N ASP A 67 4.37 -3.63 6.23
CA ASP A 67 5.24 -2.56 6.74
C ASP A 67 6.23 -3.12 7.77
N ASN A 68 7.45 -2.59 7.83
CA ASN A 68 8.43 -3.03 8.83
C ASN A 68 8.37 -2.20 10.12
N TYR A 69 7.61 -1.10 10.11
CA TYR A 69 7.46 -0.15 11.21
C TYR A 69 8.79 0.42 11.71
N MET A 70 9.75 0.65 10.81
CA MET A 70 11.04 1.27 11.15
C MET A 70 10.88 2.63 11.85
N ARG A 71 9.78 3.35 11.60
CA ARG A 71 9.42 4.62 12.24
C ARG A 71 8.39 4.48 13.37
N GLY A 72 8.11 3.26 13.82
CA GLY A 72 7.03 2.93 14.73
C GLY A 72 5.70 2.64 14.02
N VAL A 73 4.75 2.09 14.77
CA VAL A 73 3.37 1.88 14.33
C VAL A 73 2.58 3.15 14.65
N PRO A 74 1.95 3.82 13.67
CA PRO A 74 1.21 5.03 13.95
C PRO A 74 -0.14 4.75 14.62
N ASP A 75 -0.56 5.60 15.57
CA ASP A 75 -1.80 5.43 16.34
C ASP A 75 -3.07 5.27 15.49
N TRP A 76 -3.11 5.91 14.33
CA TRP A 76 -4.25 5.80 13.43
C TRP A 76 -4.40 4.38 12.86
N LEU A 77 -3.30 3.65 12.69
CA LEU A 77 -3.32 2.30 12.15
C LEU A 77 -3.74 1.29 13.22
N LEU A 78 -3.32 1.50 14.48
CA LEU A 78 -3.78 0.69 15.62
C LEU A 78 -5.30 0.76 15.78
N LYS A 79 -5.90 1.94 15.56
CA LYS A 79 -7.36 2.12 15.60
C LYS A 79 -8.12 1.36 14.50
N LEU A 80 -7.41 0.86 13.48
CA LEU A 80 -7.99 0.10 12.36
C LEU A 80 -7.74 -1.41 12.47
N GLU A 81 -7.06 -1.89 13.50
CA GLU A 81 -6.64 -3.30 13.62
C GLU A 81 -7.81 -4.31 13.58
N ASN A 82 -9.01 -3.86 13.98
CA ASN A 82 -10.22 -4.69 14.04
C ASN A 82 -11.11 -4.56 12.79
N ASP A 83 -10.68 -3.81 11.76
CA ASP A 83 -11.42 -3.74 10.50
C ASP A 83 -11.30 -5.09 9.76
N PRO A 84 -12.41 -5.81 9.50
CA PRO A 84 -12.37 -7.15 8.91
C PRO A 84 -11.93 -7.16 7.43
N THR A 85 -11.82 -5.98 6.81
CA THR A 85 -11.38 -5.80 5.43
C THR A 85 -9.89 -5.46 5.33
N LEU A 86 -9.23 -5.23 6.48
CA LEU A 86 -7.81 -4.88 6.60
C LEU A 86 -7.03 -6.01 7.27
N CYS A 87 -5.87 -6.35 6.69
CA CYS A 87 -4.88 -7.22 7.30
C CYS A 87 -3.56 -6.49 7.42
N LEU A 88 -2.98 -6.43 8.62
CA LEU A 88 -1.69 -5.79 8.89
C LEU A 88 -0.63 -6.86 9.10
N VAL A 89 0.44 -6.80 8.32
CA VAL A 89 1.54 -7.77 8.40
C VAL A 89 2.85 -7.01 8.57
N LYS A 90 3.55 -7.30 9.67
CA LYS A 90 4.91 -6.81 9.87
C LYS A 90 5.84 -7.53 8.90
N HIS A 91 6.32 -6.82 7.90
CA HIS A 91 7.20 -7.40 6.88
C HIS A 91 8.20 -6.37 6.34
N ASN A 92 9.47 -6.75 6.28
CA ASN A 92 10.51 -5.97 5.61
C ASN A 92 10.61 -6.42 4.15
N ILE A 93 10.31 -5.51 3.22
CA ILE A 93 10.25 -5.82 1.79
C ILE A 93 11.58 -6.27 1.19
N ILE A 94 12.70 -5.96 1.86
CA ILE A 94 14.04 -6.44 1.48
C ILE A 94 14.12 -7.97 1.61
N ALA A 95 13.43 -8.54 2.60
CA ALA A 95 13.40 -9.97 2.80
C ALA A 95 12.59 -10.68 1.70
N PRO A 96 12.84 -11.99 1.46
CA PRO A 96 11.98 -12.78 0.61
C PRO A 96 10.51 -12.67 1.04
N LEU A 97 9.61 -12.55 0.06
CA LEU A 97 8.18 -12.53 0.32
C LEU A 97 7.72 -13.83 0.99
N PRO A 98 6.68 -13.80 1.84
CA PRO A 98 6.14 -15.01 2.46
C PRO A 98 5.78 -16.06 1.41
N THR A 99 6.07 -17.34 1.69
CA THR A 99 5.74 -18.45 0.77
C THR A 99 4.24 -18.59 0.54
N GLU A 100 3.45 -18.26 1.56
CA GLU A 100 1.98 -18.33 1.54
C GLU A 100 1.39 -16.92 1.41
N MET A 101 1.58 -16.30 0.24
CA MET A 101 0.88 -15.07 -0.09
C MET A 101 -0.52 -15.35 -0.61
N ALA A 102 -1.46 -14.48 -0.26
CA ALA A 102 -2.76 -14.48 -0.90
C ALA A 102 -2.63 -14.15 -2.40
N ASP A 103 -3.67 -14.47 -3.17
CA ASP A 103 -3.76 -14.05 -4.57
C ASP A 103 -4.13 -12.56 -4.65
N TYR A 104 -3.13 -11.69 -4.76
CA TYR A 104 -3.33 -10.25 -4.92
C TYR A 104 -3.53 -9.92 -6.40
N ALA A 105 -4.64 -9.24 -6.71
CA ALA A 105 -4.89 -8.73 -8.06
C ALA A 105 -4.23 -7.35 -8.27
N TRP A 106 -4.02 -6.61 -7.19
CA TRP A 106 -3.44 -5.27 -7.23
C TRP A 106 -2.34 -5.12 -6.19
N ILE A 107 -1.26 -4.43 -6.57
CA ILE A 107 -0.16 -4.11 -5.67
C ILE A 107 0.19 -2.63 -5.79
N ILE A 108 0.27 -1.96 -4.64
CA ILE A 108 0.82 -0.62 -4.50
C ILE A 108 2.09 -0.69 -3.66
N HIS A 109 3.23 -0.47 -4.30
CA HIS A 109 4.54 -0.45 -3.67
C HIS A 109 4.92 0.97 -3.25
N ALA A 110 4.57 1.34 -2.01
CA ALA A 110 4.94 2.60 -1.37
C ALA A 110 6.00 2.43 -0.25
N ALA A 111 6.60 1.25 -0.11
CA ALA A 111 7.67 1.01 0.85
C ALA A 111 8.98 1.57 0.30
N GLY A 112 9.55 2.56 0.99
CA GLY A 112 10.82 3.17 0.64
C GLY A 112 11.22 4.23 1.65
N ILE A 113 12.51 4.53 1.72
CA ILE A 113 13.04 5.59 2.58
C ILE A 113 13.13 6.88 1.74
N ALA A 114 12.05 7.67 1.76
CA ALA A 114 11.93 8.84 0.88
C ALA A 114 12.54 10.14 1.43
N SER A 115 12.82 10.21 2.74
CA SER A 115 13.30 11.45 3.36
C SER A 115 14.84 11.54 3.30
N PRO A 116 15.40 12.68 2.85
CA PRO A 116 16.85 12.85 2.74
C PRO A 116 17.64 12.65 4.02
N ILE A 117 17.04 12.99 5.17
CA ILE A 117 17.67 12.76 6.47
C ILE A 117 17.83 11.26 6.71
N TYR A 118 16.82 10.46 6.40
CA TYR A 118 16.80 9.03 6.67
C TYR A 118 17.56 8.21 5.64
N TYR A 119 17.44 8.51 4.34
CA TYR A 119 18.18 7.74 3.35
C TYR A 119 19.68 8.00 3.40
N ARG A 120 20.12 9.18 3.88
CA ARG A 120 21.55 9.43 4.15
C ARG A 120 22.06 8.67 5.37
N ALA A 121 21.21 8.46 6.37
CA ALA A 121 21.55 7.65 7.54
C ALA A 121 21.54 6.14 7.23
N HIS A 122 20.70 5.71 6.29
CA HIS A 122 20.48 4.31 5.90
C HIS A 122 20.57 4.10 4.38
N PRO A 123 21.71 4.40 3.74
CA PRO A 123 21.83 4.40 2.29
C PRO A 123 21.69 2.99 1.69
N ILE A 124 22.22 1.97 2.36
CA ILE A 124 22.15 0.59 1.90
C ILE A 124 20.72 0.06 2.01
N GLU A 125 20.06 0.29 3.15
CA GLU A 125 18.67 -0.13 3.36
C GLU A 125 17.72 0.61 2.41
N THR A 126 18.01 1.87 2.09
CA THR A 126 17.27 2.62 1.07
C THR A 126 17.38 1.93 -0.29
N MET A 127 18.61 1.61 -0.72
CA MET A 127 18.85 0.95 -1.99
C MET A 127 18.19 -0.43 -2.02
N ASP A 128 18.35 -1.23 -0.97
CA ASP A 128 17.78 -2.57 -0.90
C ASP A 128 16.25 -2.54 -0.89
N ALA A 129 15.63 -1.63 -0.15
CA ALA A 129 14.17 -1.52 -0.14
C ALA A 129 13.63 -1.15 -1.54
N ASN A 130 14.27 -0.18 -2.20
CA ASN A 130 13.82 0.32 -3.50
C ASN A 130 14.14 -0.63 -4.66
N VAL A 131 15.28 -1.35 -4.62
CA VAL A 131 15.74 -2.21 -5.72
C VAL A 131 15.37 -3.67 -5.46
N ASN A 132 15.82 -4.23 -4.34
CA ASN A 132 15.59 -5.64 -4.03
C ASN A 132 14.14 -5.87 -3.60
N GLY A 133 13.55 -4.96 -2.83
CA GLY A 133 12.13 -5.02 -2.47
C GLY A 133 11.21 -4.96 -3.68
N LEU A 134 11.45 -4.01 -4.60
CA LEU A 134 10.71 -3.94 -5.85
C LEU A 134 10.91 -5.20 -6.71
N ARG A 135 12.16 -5.70 -6.81
CA ARG A 135 12.47 -6.95 -7.55
C ARG A 135 11.69 -8.13 -6.99
N ASN A 136 11.62 -8.30 -5.68
CA ASN A 136 10.87 -9.38 -5.03
C ASN A 136 9.39 -9.35 -5.44
N LEU A 137 8.77 -8.17 -5.44
CA LEU A 137 7.37 -7.99 -5.87
C LEU A 137 7.17 -8.25 -7.36
N LEU A 138 8.09 -7.79 -8.21
CA LEU A 138 8.01 -8.04 -9.66
C LEU A 138 8.17 -9.53 -9.98
N GLU A 139 9.03 -10.23 -9.25
CA GLU A 139 9.18 -11.68 -9.36
C GLU A 139 7.91 -12.41 -8.92
N TYR A 140 7.25 -11.98 -7.84
CA TYR A 140 5.92 -12.46 -7.47
C TYR A 140 4.91 -12.25 -8.60
N CYS A 141 4.83 -11.06 -9.20
CA CYS A 141 3.94 -10.80 -10.34
C CYS A 141 4.22 -11.75 -11.52
N ARG A 142 5.49 -12.00 -11.83
CA ARG A 142 5.91 -12.93 -12.88
C ARG A 142 5.47 -14.36 -12.60
N GLN A 143 5.65 -14.84 -11.36
CA GLN A 143 5.23 -16.17 -10.93
C GLN A 143 3.71 -16.33 -10.97
N GLN A 144 2.97 -15.33 -10.48
CA GLN A 144 1.50 -15.33 -10.51
C GLN A 144 0.95 -15.38 -11.94
N LYS A 145 1.58 -14.68 -12.88
CA LYS A 145 1.26 -14.78 -14.30
C LYS A 145 1.47 -16.20 -14.84
N MET A 146 2.57 -16.87 -14.49
CA MET A 146 2.82 -18.27 -14.89
C MET A 146 1.82 -19.24 -14.28
N ASN A 147 1.33 -18.95 -13.07
CA ASN A 147 0.32 -19.74 -12.36
C ASN A 147 -1.12 -19.48 -12.84
N GLY A 148 -1.32 -18.67 -13.89
CA GLY A 148 -2.64 -18.36 -14.43
C GLY A 148 -3.46 -17.38 -13.59
N LYS A 149 -2.82 -16.66 -12.66
CA LYS A 149 -3.45 -15.68 -11.76
C LYS A 149 -2.73 -14.33 -11.84
N PRO A 150 -2.63 -13.69 -13.02
CA PRO A 150 -1.83 -12.49 -13.18
C PRO A 150 -2.30 -11.37 -12.25
N VAL A 151 -1.34 -10.64 -11.68
CA VAL A 151 -1.60 -9.34 -11.06
C VAL A 151 -2.11 -8.40 -12.16
N GLU A 152 -3.27 -7.79 -11.94
CA GLU A 152 -3.96 -6.93 -12.89
C GLU A 152 -3.36 -5.52 -12.93
N GLY A 153 -2.87 -5.03 -11.79
CA GLY A 153 -2.23 -3.72 -11.72
C GLY A 153 -1.14 -3.63 -10.68
N PHE A 154 -0.08 -2.91 -11.05
CA PHE A 154 1.09 -2.67 -10.22
C PHE A 154 1.45 -1.19 -10.27
N LEU A 155 1.38 -0.51 -9.12
CA LEU A 155 1.82 0.86 -8.95
C LEU A 155 3.03 0.87 -8.02
N PHE A 156 4.11 1.55 -8.38
CA PHE A 156 5.21 1.80 -7.45
C PHE A 156 5.51 3.29 -7.38
N TYR A 157 5.99 3.73 -6.23
CA TYR A 157 6.40 5.11 -6.03
C TYR A 157 7.84 5.29 -6.49
N SER A 158 8.00 6.12 -7.52
CA SER A 158 9.29 6.67 -7.92
C SER A 158 9.53 8.00 -7.21
N SER A 159 10.65 8.65 -7.51
CA SER A 159 11.00 9.97 -7.00
C SER A 159 11.50 10.87 -8.12
N SER A 160 11.25 12.18 -8.02
CA SER A 160 11.88 13.15 -8.92
C SER A 160 13.40 13.21 -8.76
N GLU A 161 13.95 12.68 -7.67
CA GLU A 161 15.41 12.56 -7.45
C GLU A 161 16.11 11.74 -8.55
N ILE A 162 15.38 10.96 -9.35
CA ILE A 162 15.96 10.27 -10.51
C ILE A 162 16.49 11.24 -11.57
N TYR A 163 15.99 12.48 -11.60
CA TYR A 163 16.46 13.49 -12.53
C TYR A 163 17.89 13.94 -12.21
N GLY A 164 18.32 13.80 -10.94
CA GLY A 164 19.62 14.28 -10.50
C GLY A 164 19.74 15.80 -10.57
N ASP A 165 20.95 16.25 -10.90
CA ASP A 165 21.40 17.61 -11.22
C ASP A 165 20.67 18.80 -10.54
#